data_AF-A0A9J2PXF8-F1
#
_entry.id   AF-A0A9J2PXF8-F1
#
_cell.length_a   1.000
_cell.length_b   1.000
_cell.length_c   1.000
_cell.angle_alpha   90.00
_cell.angle_beta   90.00
_cell.angle_gamma   90.00
#
_symmetry.space_group_name_H-M   'P 1'
#
loop_
_entity.id
_entity.type
_entity.pdbx_description
1 polymer ?
#
loop_
_entity_poly.entity_id
_entity_poly.type
_entity_poly.pdbx_seq_one_letter_code
_entity_poly.pdbx_strand_id
1 'polypeptide(L)'
;MLHFEELNRCGENGMDVVTEPPVDEIVGETVKKTRMGYAPIKKEYLIEGKTTIDPSSADDSDVVGRPKKANENESGKKIKRRGVNRERGKKMAKARAEVRERHTRLCASMVTNKPCKYGDKCTSLHSIDKYLAIKPADLGPSCYIFQQRGQCPFSYACRFAKSHTNDDLTQKIKLPSKGYLKTLNAETIILQKALRKKEYDFSKCEKVIMNLPQMIGCMEREKFTLNMADLAGKTYLAPLTTVGNLPFRRLCVDLGAEITCSEMGVCTSLLSGSPSEWSLLKRHQSEKIFGVQLAGGFPDTMSRAAQIISENMDVDFIDVNCGCPLELINEKGGGCTLASRSNKLEEVMKAMSAVMGGLPLTLKLRTGLKENIYTAHQTIAKIVSTCPPQLITLHPRSKEQRYTKLADWEYTRECSLAAAKVPFWACGDILSYHDYYKRLEEYPINGVMIARGALIKPWIFTEIKERRDWDISARERLEFVQRFVNYGLDHWGSDDAGIEKTRSFLLEWLSFAYRYIPVGLLEVIPQRINERPPAFRGRNELETLMSSDHSQDWVKISEMFLGKVPDGFLFMPKHNANAYGADCTVEG
;
A
#
# COMPACT_ATOMS: atom_id res chain seq x y z
N MET A 1 50.52 -53.77 -14.95
CA MET A 1 50.49 -53.59 -13.49
C MET A 1 49.07 -53.14 -13.15
N LEU A 2 48.07 -54.02 -13.12
CA LEU A 2 47.83 -55.12 -12.15
C LEU A 2 47.87 -54.54 -10.71
N HIS A 3 46.84 -54.59 -9.86
CA HIS A 3 45.67 -55.48 -9.83
C HIS A 3 44.45 -54.80 -9.19
N PHE A 4 43.34 -54.88 -9.91
CA PHE A 4 41.98 -55.09 -9.41
C PHE A 4 41.80 -56.59 -9.11
N GLU A 5 40.73 -56.92 -8.37
CA GLU A 5 40.17 -58.26 -8.07
C GLU A 5 40.76 -58.98 -6.84
N GLU A 6 39.95 -59.20 -5.79
CA GLU A 6 39.08 -60.39 -5.64
C GLU A 6 38.49 -60.42 -4.21
N LEU A 7 37.16 -60.44 -4.11
CA LEU A 7 36.41 -61.33 -3.20
C LEU A 7 34.93 -61.22 -3.54
N ASN A 8 34.55 -61.97 -4.57
CA ASN A 8 33.19 -62.41 -4.85
C ASN A 8 33.27 -63.93 -4.96
N ARG A 9 32.45 -64.68 -4.21
CA ARG A 9 31.81 -65.91 -4.72
C ARG A 9 30.79 -66.50 -3.74
N CYS A 10 29.80 -67.10 -4.40
CA CYS A 10 28.64 -67.89 -3.94
C CYS A 10 27.40 -67.03 -3.60
N GLY A 11 26.29 -67.12 -4.35
CA GLY A 11 25.95 -68.01 -5.46
C GLY A 11 24.56 -67.65 -6.02
N GLU A 12 24.36 -68.01 -7.27
CA GLU A 12 23.16 -67.81 -8.09
C GLU A 12 21.93 -68.52 -7.51
N ASN A 13 20.75 -67.88 -7.61
CA ASN A 13 19.48 -68.51 -8.01
C ASN A 13 18.36 -67.47 -8.14
N GLY A 14 17.63 -67.53 -9.26
CA GLY A 14 16.23 -67.07 -9.36
C GLY A 14 16.01 -65.63 -9.83
N MET A 15 15.79 -65.45 -11.13
CA MET A 15 15.07 -64.29 -11.67
C MET A 15 13.60 -64.37 -11.22
N ASP A 16 13.17 -63.43 -10.39
CA ASP A 16 11.76 -63.02 -10.28
C ASP A 16 11.68 -61.51 -10.51
N VAL A 17 10.88 -61.13 -11.52
CA VAL A 17 10.57 -59.75 -11.87
C VAL A 17 9.73 -59.16 -10.74
N VAL A 18 10.36 -58.39 -9.85
CA VAL A 18 9.64 -57.60 -8.85
C VAL A 18 9.11 -56.34 -9.53
N THR A 19 7.85 -56.38 -9.92
CA THR A 19 7.07 -55.21 -10.31
C THR A 19 7.08 -54.19 -9.17
N GLU A 20 7.44 -52.93 -9.48
CA GLU A 20 7.33 -51.79 -8.57
C GLU A 20 5.90 -51.68 -8.02
N PRO A 21 5.72 -51.42 -6.72
CA PRO A 21 4.39 -51.25 -6.16
C PRO A 21 3.79 -49.92 -6.69
N PRO A 22 2.46 -49.85 -6.88
CA PRO A 22 1.82 -48.59 -7.26
C PRO A 22 2.06 -47.55 -6.17
N VAL A 23 2.48 -46.35 -6.57
CA VAL A 23 2.57 -45.17 -5.70
C VAL A 23 1.16 -44.67 -5.45
N ASP A 24 0.43 -45.34 -4.57
CA ASP A 24 -0.82 -44.87 -3.97
C ASP A 24 -1.09 -45.74 -2.73
N GLU A 25 -0.78 -45.22 -1.54
CA GLU A 25 -1.44 -45.52 -0.24
C GLU A 25 -0.57 -45.12 0.96
N ILE A 26 -0.32 -43.82 1.19
CA ILE A 26 -0.27 -43.21 2.54
C ILE A 26 -0.69 -41.73 2.43
N VAL A 27 -1.95 -41.43 2.16
CA VAL A 27 -2.57 -40.13 2.48
C VAL A 27 -4.01 -40.37 2.92
N GLY A 28 -4.17 -40.85 4.14
CA GLY A 28 -5.46 -40.93 4.81
C GLY A 28 -5.84 -39.60 5.43
N GLU A 29 -6.28 -38.63 4.64
CA GLU A 29 -7.22 -37.60 5.09
C GLU A 29 -8.01 -37.06 3.90
N THR A 30 -9.32 -37.13 4.02
CA THR A 30 -10.30 -36.82 2.97
C THR A 30 -10.15 -35.37 2.51
N VAL A 31 -9.48 -35.13 1.38
CA VAL A 31 -9.53 -33.82 0.70
C VAL A 31 -10.96 -33.63 0.18
N LYS A 32 -11.82 -33.07 1.03
CA LYS A 32 -13.10 -32.52 0.59
C LYS A 32 -12.79 -31.54 -0.54
N LYS A 33 -13.35 -31.78 -1.73
CA LYS A 33 -13.35 -30.82 -2.83
C LYS A 33 -13.89 -29.49 -2.30
N THR A 34 -12.99 -28.57 -1.97
CA THR A 34 -13.34 -27.20 -1.59
C THR A 34 -14.02 -26.54 -2.79
N ARG A 35 -15.23 -26.00 -2.59
CA ARG A 35 -15.94 -25.27 -3.64
C ARG A 35 -15.06 -24.10 -4.08
N MET A 36 -14.70 -24.06 -5.35
CA MET A 36 -13.76 -23.08 -5.92
C MET A 36 -14.11 -21.65 -5.47
N GLY A 37 -13.17 -20.97 -4.81
CA GLY A 37 -13.34 -19.58 -4.33
C GLY A 37 -13.76 -19.42 -2.86
N TYR A 38 -14.04 -20.50 -2.12
CA TYR A 38 -14.27 -20.43 -0.68
C TYR A 38 -13.04 -20.82 0.13
N ALA A 39 -12.80 -20.10 1.23
CA ALA A 39 -11.80 -20.49 2.21
C ALA A 39 -12.32 -21.69 3.03
N PRO A 40 -11.52 -22.75 3.20
CA PRO A 40 -11.92 -23.92 3.98
C PRO A 40 -11.77 -23.62 5.48
N ILE A 41 -12.89 -23.36 6.16
CA ILE A 41 -12.95 -23.07 7.60
C ILE A 41 -13.48 -24.29 8.35
N LYS A 42 -12.87 -24.62 9.50
CA LYS A 42 -13.27 -25.76 10.33
C LYS A 42 -14.72 -25.62 10.78
N LYS A 43 -15.45 -26.74 10.77
CA LYS A 43 -16.90 -26.78 10.96
C LYS A 43 -17.41 -26.06 12.22
N GLU A 44 -16.68 -26.16 13.34
CA GLU A 44 -17.05 -25.59 14.64
C GLU A 44 -17.13 -24.04 14.66
N TYR A 45 -16.51 -23.39 13.67
CA TYR A 45 -16.53 -21.94 13.49
C TYR A 45 -17.55 -21.47 12.44
N LEU A 46 -18.16 -22.38 11.67
CA LEU A 46 -19.17 -22.01 10.68
C LEU A 46 -20.48 -21.61 11.36
N ILE A 47 -21.17 -20.60 10.79
CA ILE A 47 -22.50 -20.19 11.24
C ILE A 47 -23.56 -20.88 10.37
N GLU A 48 -24.28 -21.84 10.94
CA GLU A 48 -25.34 -22.57 10.25
C GLU A 48 -26.50 -21.65 9.82
N GLY A 49 -27.13 -21.94 8.67
CA GLY A 49 -28.34 -21.24 8.20
C GLY A 49 -28.13 -19.87 7.56
N LYS A 50 -26.92 -19.28 7.59
CA LYS A 50 -26.60 -18.09 6.76
C LYS A 50 -26.09 -18.54 5.40
N THR A 51 -26.80 -18.13 4.33
CA THR A 51 -26.47 -18.49 2.96
C THR A 51 -25.05 -18.02 2.63
N THR A 52 -24.17 -18.97 2.32
CA THR A 52 -22.86 -18.67 1.74
C THR A 52 -23.08 -17.97 0.40
N ILE A 53 -22.61 -16.73 0.28
CA ILE A 53 -22.71 -15.93 -0.94
C ILE A 53 -22.00 -16.71 -2.04
N ASP A 54 -22.74 -17.13 -3.07
CA ASP A 54 -22.16 -17.82 -4.21
C ASP A 54 -20.99 -16.98 -4.77
N PRO A 55 -19.74 -17.49 -4.80
CA PRO A 55 -18.58 -16.76 -5.26
C PRO A 55 -18.71 -16.40 -6.75
N SER A 56 -19.60 -17.07 -7.47
CA SER A 56 -19.94 -16.77 -8.87
C SER A 56 -21.01 -15.67 -9.03
N SER A 57 -21.81 -15.41 -7.99
CA SER A 57 -22.79 -14.31 -7.94
C SER A 57 -22.22 -13.03 -7.31
N ALA A 58 -21.16 -13.18 -6.51
CA ALA A 58 -20.31 -12.07 -6.08
C ALA A 58 -19.55 -11.55 -7.30
N ASP A 59 -20.16 -10.61 -8.03
CA ASP A 59 -19.44 -9.76 -8.96
C ASP A 59 -18.21 -9.22 -8.23
N ASP A 60 -17.05 -9.29 -8.88
CA ASP A 60 -15.70 -8.99 -8.37
C ASP A 60 -15.52 -7.49 -8.07
N SER A 61 -16.45 -6.99 -7.26
CA SER A 61 -16.84 -5.60 -7.11
C SER A 61 -15.98 -4.89 -6.08
N ASP A 62 -15.05 -5.62 -5.42
CA ASP A 62 -13.83 -5.09 -4.82
C ASP A 62 -13.03 -4.18 -5.77
N VAL A 63 -13.40 -4.16 -7.06
CA VAL A 63 -12.80 -3.34 -8.09
C VAL A 63 -13.86 -2.60 -8.91
N VAL A 64 -13.57 -1.32 -9.11
CA VAL A 64 -14.09 -0.49 -10.20
C VAL A 64 -14.12 -1.27 -11.52
N GLY A 65 -15.32 -1.50 -12.05
CA GLY A 65 -15.54 -1.56 -13.51
C GLY A 65 -15.66 -2.92 -14.18
N ARG A 66 -16.77 -3.63 -13.95
CA ARG A 66 -17.31 -4.61 -14.90
C ARG A 66 -18.54 -4.04 -15.64
N PRO A 67 -18.70 -4.23 -16.96
CA PRO A 67 -19.98 -4.10 -17.63
C PRO A 67 -20.85 -5.32 -17.29
N LYS A 68 -22.13 -5.11 -16.94
CA LYS A 68 -23.10 -6.22 -16.96
C LYS A 68 -23.16 -6.75 -18.40
N LYS A 69 -23.05 -8.08 -18.59
CA LYS A 69 -23.54 -8.69 -19.83
C LYS A 69 -25.03 -8.33 -19.89
N ALA A 70 -25.42 -7.58 -20.92
CA ALA A 70 -26.82 -7.47 -21.27
C ALA A 70 -27.27 -8.88 -21.66
N ASN A 71 -28.37 -9.36 -21.07
CA ASN A 71 -29.16 -10.34 -21.79
C ASN A 71 -29.55 -9.67 -23.11
N GLU A 72 -29.29 -10.35 -24.22
CA GLU A 72 -29.78 -10.00 -25.54
C GLU A 72 -31.31 -10.04 -25.46
N ASN A 73 -31.91 -8.89 -25.11
CA ASN A 73 -33.31 -8.49 -25.32
C ASN A 73 -33.61 -7.24 -24.49
N GLU A 74 -32.90 -6.13 -24.74
CA GLU A 74 -33.45 -4.79 -24.42
C GLU A 74 -32.69 -3.73 -25.22
N SER A 75 -33.42 -3.07 -26.13
CA SER A 75 -32.94 -2.02 -27.01
C SER A 75 -32.53 -0.76 -26.22
N GLY A 76 -31.37 -0.19 -26.58
CA GLY A 76 -31.14 1.25 -26.48
C GLY A 76 -30.69 1.90 -25.15
N LYS A 77 -30.03 1.20 -24.22
CA LYS A 77 -29.41 1.85 -23.03
C LYS A 77 -27.89 2.04 -23.18
N LYS A 78 -27.43 3.30 -23.15
CA LYS A 78 -26.00 3.69 -23.11
C LYS A 78 -25.24 2.93 -22.01
N ILE A 79 -24.18 2.22 -22.39
CA ILE A 79 -23.27 1.52 -21.46
C ILE A 79 -22.58 2.54 -20.55
N LYS A 80 -22.95 2.60 -19.26
CA LYS A 80 -22.25 3.42 -18.25
C LYS A 80 -20.88 2.81 -17.94
N ARG A 81 -19.80 3.49 -18.35
CA ARG A 81 -18.41 3.15 -17.99
C ARG A 81 -18.17 3.46 -16.51
N ARG A 82 -17.69 2.49 -15.73
CA ARG A 82 -17.51 2.58 -14.27
C ARG A 82 -16.06 2.96 -13.93
N GLY A 83 -15.87 4.17 -13.41
CA GLY A 83 -14.66 4.65 -12.72
C GLY A 83 -14.83 4.64 -11.19
N VAL A 84 -13.86 5.20 -10.44
CA VAL A 84 -14.01 5.49 -8.99
C VAL A 84 -15.40 6.08 -8.75
N ASN A 85 -16.17 5.54 -7.80
CA ASN A 85 -17.51 6.04 -7.50
C ASN A 85 -17.41 7.52 -7.09
N ARG A 86 -17.62 8.43 -8.06
CA ARG A 86 -17.51 9.87 -7.85
C ARG A 86 -18.55 10.36 -6.84
N GLU A 87 -19.68 9.65 -6.73
CA GLU A 87 -20.72 9.96 -5.75
C GLU A 87 -20.28 9.63 -4.34
N ARG A 88 -19.57 8.52 -4.10
CA ARG A 88 -18.93 8.23 -2.80
C ARG A 88 -18.10 9.41 -2.32
N GLY A 89 -17.17 9.86 -3.16
CA GLY A 89 -16.27 10.97 -2.84
C GLY A 89 -17.04 12.25 -2.49
N LYS A 90 -18.10 12.55 -3.24
CA LYS A 90 -18.99 13.70 -2.99
C LYS A 90 -19.78 13.56 -1.69
N LYS A 91 -20.41 12.40 -1.44
CA LYS A 91 -21.18 12.11 -0.22
C LYS A 91 -20.32 12.25 1.03
N MET A 92 -19.15 11.58 1.05
CA MET A 92 -18.22 11.67 2.18
C MET A 92 -17.64 13.09 2.35
N ALA A 93 -17.37 13.81 1.26
CA ALA A 93 -16.92 15.19 1.35
C ALA A 93 -18.00 16.12 1.93
N LYS A 94 -19.27 15.92 1.54
CA LYS A 94 -20.42 16.64 2.07
C LYS A 94 -20.60 16.36 3.58
N ALA A 95 -20.65 15.10 3.98
CA ALA A 95 -20.77 14.73 5.39
C ALA A 95 -19.63 15.31 6.24
N ARG A 96 -18.38 15.27 5.74
CA ARG A 96 -17.24 15.89 6.41
C ARG A 96 -17.36 17.41 6.52
N ALA A 97 -17.93 18.08 5.51
CA ALA A 97 -18.17 19.52 5.56
C ALA A 97 -19.23 19.86 6.62
N GLU A 98 -20.34 19.14 6.64
CA GLU A 98 -21.43 19.32 7.62
C GLU A 98 -20.97 19.03 9.06
N VAL A 99 -20.14 18.00 9.26
CA VAL A 99 -19.50 17.74 10.57
C VAL A 99 -18.56 18.91 10.93
N ARG A 100 -17.76 19.40 9.98
CA ARG A 100 -16.80 20.49 10.23
C ARG A 100 -17.50 21.81 10.54
N GLU A 101 -18.63 22.10 9.92
CA GLU A 101 -19.41 23.32 10.19
C GLU A 101 -19.99 23.32 11.60
N ARG A 102 -20.40 22.14 12.10
CA ARG A 102 -20.89 21.97 13.48
C ARG A 102 -19.79 22.02 14.54
N HIS A 103 -18.54 21.75 14.18
CA HIS A 103 -17.41 21.68 15.12
C HIS A 103 -16.40 22.80 14.86
N THR A 104 -16.52 23.90 15.60
CA THR A 104 -15.56 25.00 15.49
C THR A 104 -14.20 24.61 16.06
N ARG A 105 -13.14 24.80 15.28
CA ARG A 105 -11.77 24.47 15.67
C ARG A 105 -11.07 25.68 16.29
N LEU A 106 -10.12 25.43 17.18
CA LEU A 106 -9.19 26.44 17.63
C LEU A 106 -8.28 26.89 16.48
N CYS A 107 -8.07 28.19 16.34
CA CYS A 107 -7.12 28.72 15.36
C CYS A 107 -5.69 28.31 15.73
N ALA A 108 -4.90 27.86 14.75
CA ALA A 108 -3.51 27.46 14.96
C ALA A 108 -2.62 28.60 15.51
N SER A 109 -3.01 29.87 15.30
CA SER A 109 -2.33 31.03 15.91
C SER A 109 -2.33 30.98 17.42
N MET A 110 -3.40 30.45 18.04
CA MET A 110 -3.56 30.38 19.48
C MET A 110 -2.54 29.42 20.11
N VAL A 111 -2.28 28.29 19.43
CA VAL A 111 -1.32 27.28 19.92
C VAL A 111 0.13 27.68 19.59
N THR A 112 0.36 28.29 18.42
CA THR A 112 1.71 28.62 17.94
C THR A 112 2.22 29.99 18.39
N ASN A 113 1.38 30.79 19.04
CA ASN A 113 1.63 32.18 19.41
C ASN A 113 2.12 33.05 18.23
N LYS A 114 1.58 32.78 17.03
CA LYS A 114 1.86 33.54 15.80
C LYS A 114 0.60 34.29 15.37
N PRO A 115 0.71 35.46 14.71
CA PRO A 115 -0.47 36.17 14.24
C PRO A 115 -1.29 35.31 13.28
N CYS A 116 -2.62 35.41 13.40
CA CYS A 116 -3.53 34.69 12.51
C CYS A 116 -3.37 35.19 11.08
N LYS A 117 -3.06 34.27 10.16
CA LYS A 117 -2.88 34.60 8.73
C LYS A 117 -4.15 35.09 8.04
N TYR A 118 -5.31 34.81 8.63
CA TYR A 118 -6.62 35.13 8.07
C TYR A 118 -7.27 36.37 8.71
N GLY A 119 -6.71 36.88 9.82
CA GLY A 119 -7.28 37.99 10.58
C GLY A 119 -8.78 37.79 10.85
N ASP A 120 -9.56 38.84 10.59
CA ASP A 120 -11.01 38.87 10.82
C ASP A 120 -11.80 37.92 9.91
N LYS A 121 -11.19 37.44 8.81
CA LYS A 121 -11.82 36.45 7.91
C LYS A 121 -11.67 35.02 8.40
N CYS A 122 -11.05 34.80 9.56
CA CYS A 122 -10.80 33.46 10.06
C CYS A 122 -12.09 32.83 10.62
N THR A 123 -12.40 31.62 10.17
CA THR A 123 -13.55 30.84 10.64
C THR A 123 -13.26 29.99 11.88
N SER A 124 -12.07 30.13 12.48
CA SER A 124 -11.64 29.37 13.66
C SER A 124 -11.71 30.23 14.93
N LEU A 125 -11.86 29.58 16.09
CA LEU A 125 -11.91 30.27 17.38
C LEU A 125 -10.57 30.90 17.75
N HIS A 126 -10.62 32.15 18.20
CA HIS A 126 -9.48 32.91 18.75
C HIS A 126 -9.59 33.09 20.28
N SER A 127 -10.33 32.21 20.96
CA SER A 127 -10.48 32.20 22.41
C SER A 127 -10.24 30.78 22.91
N ILE A 128 -9.27 30.65 23.81
CA ILE A 128 -8.91 29.36 24.43
C ILE A 128 -10.08 28.88 25.30
N ASP A 129 -10.65 29.76 26.13
CA ASP A 129 -11.74 29.41 27.04
C ASP A 129 -12.98 28.91 26.29
N LYS A 130 -13.38 29.62 25.22
CA LYS A 130 -14.51 29.20 24.38
C LYS A 130 -14.24 27.86 23.71
N TYR A 131 -13.00 27.60 23.29
CA TYR A 131 -12.62 26.32 22.71
C TYR A 131 -12.63 25.20 23.75
N LEU A 132 -12.06 25.42 24.95
CA LEU A 132 -12.05 24.42 26.01
C LEU A 132 -13.46 24.06 26.50
N ALA A 133 -14.40 25.00 26.46
CA ALA A 133 -15.80 24.75 26.79
C ALA A 133 -16.51 23.79 25.82
N ILE A 134 -16.08 23.75 24.54
CA ILE A 134 -16.66 22.87 23.51
C ILE A 134 -15.77 21.67 23.15
N LYS A 135 -14.51 21.67 23.61
CA LYS A 135 -13.54 20.61 23.33
C LYS A 135 -14.04 19.31 23.94
N PRO A 136 -14.16 18.22 23.14
CA PRO A 136 -14.54 16.93 23.70
C PRO A 136 -13.54 16.44 24.75
N ALA A 137 -14.01 15.56 25.62
CA ALA A 137 -13.16 14.93 26.63
C ALA A 137 -11.91 14.26 25.99
N ASP A 138 -10.83 14.27 26.77
CA ASP A 138 -9.62 13.55 26.39
C ASP A 138 -9.89 12.06 26.26
N LEU A 139 -9.23 11.44 25.30
CA LEU A 139 -9.46 10.05 24.89
C LEU A 139 -8.80 9.04 25.82
N GLY A 140 -7.82 9.46 26.61
CA GLY A 140 -7.11 8.57 27.51
C GLY A 140 -6.05 9.27 28.35
N PRO A 141 -5.40 8.52 29.26
CA PRO A 141 -4.47 9.07 30.24
C PRO A 141 -3.09 9.40 29.67
N SER A 142 -2.82 9.06 28.40
CA SER A 142 -1.47 9.21 27.82
C SER A 142 -1.49 9.64 26.36
N CYS A 143 -0.70 10.67 26.06
CA CYS A 143 -0.44 11.17 24.72
C CYS A 143 0.79 10.50 24.11
N TYR A 144 0.61 9.72 23.03
CA TYR A 144 1.71 9.10 22.30
C TYR A 144 2.75 10.12 21.83
N ILE A 145 2.32 11.27 21.28
CA ILE A 145 3.25 12.30 20.79
C ILE A 145 4.11 12.85 21.92
N PHE A 146 3.51 13.19 23.06
CA PHE A 146 4.24 13.66 24.23
C PHE A 146 5.19 12.59 24.78
N GLN A 147 4.77 11.33 24.80
CA GLN A 147 5.63 10.22 25.22
C GLN A 147 6.88 10.11 24.33
N GLN A 148 6.72 10.22 23.01
CA GLN A 148 7.82 10.06 22.06
C GLN A 148 8.71 11.31 21.96
N ARG A 149 8.12 12.51 21.94
CA ARG A 149 8.83 13.77 21.64
C ARG A 149 9.21 14.57 22.88
N GLY A 150 8.66 14.22 24.05
CA GLY A 150 8.82 15.00 25.27
C GLY A 150 8.00 16.29 25.33
N GLN A 151 7.34 16.67 24.22
CA GLN A 151 6.43 17.80 24.08
C GLN A 151 5.40 17.49 22.99
N CYS A 152 4.17 18.02 23.10
CA CYS A 152 3.13 17.84 22.09
C CYS A 152 2.89 19.16 21.33
N PRO A 153 3.06 19.22 20.00
CA PRO A 153 2.87 20.47 19.25
C PRO A 153 1.43 20.99 19.25
N PHE A 154 0.48 20.19 19.76
CA PHE A 154 -0.93 20.56 19.87
C PHE A 154 -1.31 21.10 21.26
N SER A 155 -0.45 20.95 22.28
CA SER A 155 -0.69 21.45 23.64
C SER A 155 -2.12 21.14 24.14
N TYR A 156 -2.83 22.12 24.69
CA TYR A 156 -4.22 22.02 25.16
C TYR A 156 -5.26 21.70 24.07
N ALA A 157 -4.91 21.81 22.77
CA ALA A 157 -5.76 21.31 21.66
C ALA A 157 -5.60 19.80 21.41
N CYS A 158 -4.63 19.14 22.05
CA CYS A 158 -4.48 17.70 22.00
C CYS A 158 -5.69 17.00 22.64
N ARG A 159 -6.12 15.88 22.06
CA ARG A 159 -7.14 14.98 22.62
C ARG A 159 -6.63 14.07 23.74
N PHE A 160 -5.44 14.38 24.25
CA PHE A 160 -4.79 13.77 25.41
C PHE A 160 -4.10 14.84 26.27
N ALA A 161 -4.58 16.10 26.20
CA ALA A 161 -3.96 17.27 26.81
C ALA A 161 -3.68 17.10 28.31
N LYS A 162 -4.62 16.55 29.09
CA LYS A 162 -4.49 16.33 30.54
C LYS A 162 -3.23 15.55 30.94
N SER A 163 -2.72 14.70 30.05
CA SER A 163 -1.48 13.95 30.29
C SER A 163 -0.20 14.81 30.23
N HIS A 164 -0.27 15.99 29.59
CA HIS A 164 0.89 16.84 29.30
C HIS A 164 0.62 18.35 29.37
N THR A 165 -0.49 18.79 29.96
CA THR A 165 -0.77 20.20 30.30
C THR A 165 -0.90 20.36 31.81
N ASN A 166 -0.44 21.49 32.32
CA ASN A 166 -0.64 21.92 33.71
C ASN A 166 -2.00 22.63 33.87
N ASP A 167 -2.37 22.96 35.11
CA ASP A 167 -3.64 23.63 35.43
C ASP A 167 -3.72 25.05 34.84
N ASP A 168 -2.57 25.71 34.62
CA ASP A 168 -2.43 27.00 33.96
C ASP A 168 -2.38 26.90 32.41
N LEU A 169 -2.70 25.73 31.85
CA LEU A 169 -2.66 25.39 30.42
C LEU A 169 -1.28 25.42 29.78
N THR A 170 -0.20 25.56 30.57
CA THR A 170 1.16 25.43 30.05
C THR A 170 1.47 23.96 29.74
N GLN A 171 2.30 23.74 28.73
CA GLN A 171 2.69 22.40 28.33
C GLN A 171 3.84 21.87 29.19
N LYS A 172 3.68 20.66 29.72
CA LYS A 172 4.76 19.88 30.33
C LYS A 172 5.82 19.55 29.28
N ILE A 173 7.08 19.59 29.70
CA ILE A 173 8.23 19.22 28.88
C ILE A 173 9.01 18.13 29.62
N LYS A 174 9.41 17.09 28.91
CA LYS A 174 10.30 16.06 29.44
C LYS A 174 11.35 15.67 28.42
N LEU A 175 12.44 15.07 28.88
CA LEU A 175 13.36 14.38 28.00
C LEU A 175 12.69 13.12 27.43
N PRO A 176 12.74 12.88 26.11
CA PRO A 176 12.31 11.63 25.52
C PRO A 176 13.06 10.44 26.13
N SER A 177 12.36 9.39 26.53
CA SER A 177 12.96 8.17 27.10
C SER A 177 13.75 7.35 26.07
N LYS A 178 13.47 7.55 24.78
CA LYS A 178 14.22 7.04 23.62
C LYS A 178 14.37 8.18 22.62
N GLY A 179 15.46 8.24 21.88
CA GLY A 179 15.66 9.26 20.85
C GLY A 179 14.48 9.27 19.87
N TYR A 180 13.74 10.39 19.83
CA TYR A 180 12.61 10.53 18.92
C TYR A 180 13.09 10.41 17.47
N LEU A 181 12.56 9.42 16.76
CA LEU A 181 12.78 9.29 15.32
C LEU A 181 11.89 10.28 14.58
N LYS A 182 12.48 11.20 13.83
CA LYS A 182 11.76 12.25 13.12
C LYS A 182 11.19 11.78 11.78
N THR A 183 10.15 12.46 11.34
CA THR A 183 9.70 12.42 9.94
C THR A 183 10.62 13.31 9.09
N LEU A 184 11.23 12.73 8.06
CA LEU A 184 12.03 13.39 7.03
C LEU A 184 11.12 13.85 5.87
N ASN A 185 11.63 14.73 5.01
CA ASN A 185 10.90 15.34 3.88
C ASN A 185 9.62 16.09 4.31
N ALA A 186 9.54 16.54 5.56
CA ALA A 186 8.35 17.18 6.12
C ALA A 186 8.26 18.68 5.81
N GLU A 187 9.40 19.36 5.63
CA GLU A 187 9.51 20.81 5.50
C GLU A 187 9.54 21.27 4.03
N THR A 188 8.45 21.03 3.30
CA THR A 188 8.40 21.28 1.84
C THR A 188 7.70 22.57 1.45
N ILE A 189 7.26 23.40 2.41
CA ILE A 189 6.42 24.57 2.13
C ILE A 189 7.15 25.66 1.33
N ILE A 190 8.47 25.83 1.53
CA ILE A 190 9.28 26.80 0.79
C ILE A 190 9.38 26.36 -0.66
N LEU A 191 9.71 25.09 -0.90
CA LEU A 191 9.75 24.48 -2.24
C LEU A 191 8.40 24.59 -2.96
N GLN A 192 7.31 24.26 -2.27
CA GLN A 192 5.96 24.38 -2.81
C GLN A 192 5.62 25.83 -3.20
N LYS A 193 6.08 26.82 -2.44
CA LYS A 193 5.90 28.24 -2.79
C LYS A 193 6.73 28.62 -4.02
N ALA A 194 7.99 28.21 -4.07
CA ALA A 194 8.87 28.45 -5.22
C ALA A 194 8.27 27.86 -6.50
N LEU A 195 7.75 26.62 -6.44
CA LEU A 195 7.05 25.99 -7.55
C LEU A 195 5.82 26.76 -8.02
N ARG A 196 4.93 27.15 -7.08
CA ARG A 196 3.72 27.93 -7.42
C ARG A 196 4.05 29.29 -8.06
N LYS A 197 5.18 29.88 -7.67
CA LYS A 197 5.69 31.14 -8.21
C LYS A 197 6.58 30.96 -9.45
N LYS A 198 6.87 29.73 -9.85
CA LYS A 198 7.81 29.39 -10.93
C LYS A 198 9.23 29.92 -10.71
N GLU A 199 9.68 29.95 -9.46
CA GLU A 199 11.00 30.45 -9.04
C GLU A 199 12.03 29.31 -8.89
N TYR A 200 11.62 28.04 -9.04
CA TYR A 200 12.54 26.90 -8.96
C TYR A 200 13.33 26.75 -10.27
N ASP A 201 14.65 26.57 -10.19
CA ASP A 201 15.52 26.43 -11.35
C ASP A 201 15.45 25.01 -11.94
N PHE A 202 14.95 24.93 -13.17
CA PHE A 202 14.87 23.70 -13.96
C PHE A 202 15.76 23.75 -15.21
N SER A 203 16.76 24.64 -15.25
CA SER A 203 17.69 24.77 -16.37
C SER A 203 18.39 23.45 -16.71
N LYS A 204 18.65 22.59 -15.71
CA LYS A 204 19.16 21.23 -15.89
C LYS A 204 18.21 20.37 -16.74
N CYS A 205 16.93 20.30 -16.34
CA CYS A 205 15.89 19.62 -17.13
C CYS A 205 15.76 20.20 -18.53
N GLU A 206 15.75 21.52 -18.68
CA GLU A 206 15.58 22.18 -19.99
C GLU A 206 16.70 21.80 -20.96
N LYS A 207 17.95 21.81 -20.49
CA LYS A 207 19.11 21.33 -21.26
C LYS A 207 18.98 19.86 -21.64
N VAL A 208 18.54 19.00 -20.73
CA VAL A 208 18.33 17.57 -21.01
C VAL A 208 17.24 17.36 -22.07
N ILE A 209 16.11 18.06 -21.94
CA ILE A 209 14.98 17.93 -22.87
C ILE A 209 15.35 18.42 -24.27
N MET A 210 16.11 19.52 -24.38
CA MET A 210 16.59 20.01 -25.68
C MET A 210 17.52 19.01 -26.39
N ASN A 211 18.30 18.25 -25.63
CA ASN A 211 19.32 17.33 -26.17
C ASN A 211 18.86 15.86 -26.25
N LEU A 212 17.60 15.56 -25.91
CA LEU A 212 17.08 14.19 -25.87
C LEU A 212 17.34 13.36 -27.15
N PRO A 213 17.30 13.92 -28.38
CA PRO A 213 17.63 13.17 -29.60
C PRO A 213 19.12 12.80 -29.74
N GLN A 214 20.02 13.46 -29.00
CA GLN A 214 21.48 13.39 -29.15
C GLN A 214 22.20 12.78 -27.94
N MET A 215 21.47 12.33 -26.91
CA MET A 215 22.11 11.76 -25.72
C MET A 215 22.61 10.33 -25.97
N ILE A 216 23.90 10.22 -26.32
CA ILE A 216 24.71 9.02 -26.12
C ILE A 216 25.57 9.28 -24.89
N GLY A 217 25.29 8.57 -23.79
CA GLY A 217 26.14 8.47 -22.60
C GLY A 217 26.56 9.78 -21.94
N CYS A 218 25.92 10.14 -20.82
CA CYS A 218 26.42 11.24 -19.98
C CYS A 218 27.16 10.66 -18.77
N MET A 219 28.41 11.12 -18.62
CA MET A 219 29.52 10.55 -17.86
C MET A 219 29.39 10.50 -16.32
N GLU A 220 30.31 9.69 -15.76
CA GLU A 220 30.81 9.50 -14.39
C GLU A 220 29.87 9.65 -13.19
N ARG A 221 29.66 8.49 -12.54
CA ARG A 221 28.94 8.33 -11.28
C ARG A 221 29.81 8.76 -10.11
N GLU A 222 29.70 10.00 -9.69
CA GLU A 222 30.12 10.37 -8.33
C GLU A 222 28.95 10.20 -7.36
N LYS A 223 28.96 9.02 -6.72
CA LYS A 223 28.24 8.52 -5.53
C LYS A 223 27.42 7.26 -5.81
N PHE A 224 27.98 6.12 -5.41
CA PHE A 224 27.23 4.89 -5.16
C PHE A 224 26.46 5.04 -3.84
N THR A 225 25.14 5.22 -3.90
CA THR A 225 24.29 5.33 -2.69
C THR A 225 23.49 4.06 -2.43
N LEU A 226 23.10 3.32 -3.48
CA LEU A 226 22.40 2.04 -3.39
C LEU A 226 22.48 1.31 -4.73
N ASN A 227 22.82 0.02 -4.74
CA ASN A 227 22.68 -0.85 -5.91
C ASN A 227 21.47 -1.76 -5.71
N MET A 228 20.47 -1.66 -6.59
CA MET A 228 19.23 -2.43 -6.43
C MET A 228 19.45 -3.96 -6.58
N ALA A 229 20.56 -4.39 -7.18
CA ALA A 229 20.92 -5.81 -7.25
C ALA A 229 21.24 -6.42 -5.87
N ASP A 230 21.78 -5.61 -4.94
CA ASP A 230 22.15 -6.05 -3.58
C ASP A 230 20.93 -6.21 -2.65
N LEU A 231 19.73 -5.94 -3.17
CA LEU A 231 18.46 -6.06 -2.45
C LEU A 231 17.83 -7.45 -2.55
N ALA A 232 18.44 -8.37 -3.29
CA ALA A 232 17.98 -9.76 -3.38
C ALA A 232 17.77 -10.35 -1.98
N GLY A 233 16.65 -11.05 -1.78
CA GLY A 233 16.27 -11.63 -0.49
C GLY A 233 15.65 -10.66 0.53
N LYS A 234 15.60 -9.36 0.27
CA LYS A 234 14.92 -8.39 1.13
C LYS A 234 13.41 -8.38 0.91
N THR A 235 12.67 -8.06 1.96
CA THR A 235 11.21 -7.87 1.88
C THR A 235 10.85 -6.46 1.39
N TYR A 236 9.98 -6.38 0.39
CA TYR A 236 9.57 -5.11 -0.22
C TYR A 236 8.05 -4.91 -0.17
N LEU A 237 7.62 -3.90 0.58
CA LEU A 237 6.26 -3.38 0.55
C LEU A 237 5.99 -2.59 -0.74
N ALA A 238 5.02 -3.03 -1.53
CA ALA A 238 4.61 -2.35 -2.75
C ALA A 238 4.14 -0.90 -2.50
N PRO A 239 4.22 -0.02 -3.51
CA PRO A 239 3.52 1.27 -3.47
C PRO A 239 2.00 1.02 -3.53
N LEU A 240 1.28 1.47 -2.50
CA LEU A 240 -0.15 1.19 -2.29
C LEU A 240 -0.95 2.48 -2.19
N THR A 241 -1.58 2.94 -3.27
CA THR A 241 -2.38 4.17 -3.24
C THR A 241 -3.44 4.15 -2.14
N THR A 242 -3.56 5.24 -1.39
CA THR A 242 -4.43 5.50 -0.22
C THR A 242 -4.00 4.83 1.08
N VAL A 243 -3.54 3.59 1.03
CA VAL A 243 -3.30 2.78 2.25
C VAL A 243 -1.81 2.59 2.57
N GLY A 244 -0.91 2.83 1.60
CA GLY A 244 0.55 2.86 1.76
C GLY A 244 1.09 4.17 2.33
N ASN A 245 0.31 4.81 3.19
CA ASN A 245 0.68 6.04 3.88
C ASN A 245 1.79 5.78 4.92
N LEU A 246 2.47 6.84 5.38
CA LEU A 246 3.62 6.72 6.26
C LEU A 246 3.33 5.89 7.55
N PRO A 247 2.21 6.08 8.26
CA PRO A 247 1.84 5.22 9.40
C PRO A 247 1.79 3.72 9.07
N PHE A 248 1.20 3.35 7.93
CA PHE A 248 1.12 1.96 7.50
C PHE A 248 2.50 1.39 7.17
N ARG A 249 3.33 2.16 6.44
CA ARG A 249 4.70 1.71 6.10
C ARG A 249 5.55 1.52 7.34
N ARG A 250 5.44 2.40 8.34
CA ARG A 250 6.09 2.23 9.66
C ARG A 250 5.66 0.94 10.35
N LEU A 251 4.36 0.64 10.36
CA LEU A 251 3.86 -0.63 10.91
C LEU A 251 4.49 -1.84 10.19
N CYS A 252 4.55 -1.82 8.86
CA CYS A 252 5.18 -2.89 8.08
C CYS A 252 6.68 -3.00 8.35
N VAL A 253 7.40 -1.88 8.51
CA VAL A 253 8.83 -1.86 8.85
C VAL A 253 9.08 -2.55 10.19
N ASP A 254 8.27 -2.23 11.19
CA ASP A 254 8.41 -2.87 12.50
C ASP A 254 8.12 -4.38 12.48
N LEU A 255 7.33 -4.82 11.49
CA LEU A 255 7.01 -6.22 11.22
C LEU A 255 7.98 -6.85 10.22
N GLY A 256 9.08 -6.19 9.87
CA GLY A 256 10.17 -6.77 9.08
C GLY A 256 10.21 -6.39 7.61
N ALA A 257 9.40 -5.43 7.14
CA ALA A 257 9.60 -4.84 5.80
C ALA A 257 10.93 -4.06 5.76
N GLU A 258 11.79 -4.39 4.79
CA GLU A 258 13.09 -3.72 4.64
C GLU A 258 13.07 -2.60 3.59
N ILE A 259 12.26 -2.77 2.54
CA ILE A 259 12.09 -1.79 1.47
C ILE A 259 10.65 -1.30 1.48
N THR A 260 10.51 0.02 1.42
CA THR A 260 9.23 0.71 1.37
C THR A 260 9.22 1.67 0.19
N CYS A 261 8.03 1.95 -0.34
CA CYS A 261 7.86 2.92 -1.41
C CYS A 261 6.63 3.78 -1.13
N SER A 262 6.70 5.06 -1.49
CA SER A 262 5.59 5.99 -1.33
C SER A 262 4.34 5.49 -2.06
N GLU A 263 3.19 6.07 -1.71
CA GLU A 263 2.07 6.04 -2.64
C GLU A 263 2.47 6.68 -3.98
N MET A 264 1.76 6.33 -5.05
CA MET A 264 2.00 6.88 -6.38
C MET A 264 1.77 8.41 -6.39
N GLY A 265 2.85 9.17 -6.58
CA GLY A 265 2.85 10.62 -6.75
C GLY A 265 2.62 11.03 -8.20
N VAL A 266 1.59 11.83 -8.48
CA VAL A 266 1.31 12.38 -9.81
C VAL A 266 2.18 13.61 -10.06
N CYS A 267 3.08 13.54 -11.05
CA CYS A 267 4.11 14.57 -11.27
C CYS A 267 3.54 15.98 -11.51
N THR A 268 2.42 16.10 -12.22
CA THR A 268 1.78 17.41 -12.45
C THR A 268 1.23 18.01 -11.15
N SER A 269 0.63 17.20 -10.28
CA SER A 269 0.17 17.63 -8.95
C SER A 269 1.35 18.05 -8.08
N LEU A 270 2.47 17.32 -8.14
CA LEU A 270 3.68 17.64 -7.39
C LEU A 270 4.26 19.00 -7.82
N LEU A 271 4.43 19.20 -9.13
CA LEU A 271 4.99 20.42 -9.71
C LEU A 271 4.07 21.64 -9.53
N SER A 272 2.76 21.44 -9.39
CA SER A 272 1.84 22.53 -8.99
C SER A 272 1.97 22.95 -7.52
N GLY A 273 2.80 22.26 -6.73
CA GLY A 273 2.97 22.52 -5.31
C GLY A 273 1.80 22.05 -4.46
N SER A 274 1.04 21.04 -4.90
CA SER A 274 -0.13 20.52 -4.16
C SER A 274 0.28 19.89 -2.82
N PRO A 275 -0.18 20.41 -1.66
CA PRO A 275 0.23 19.88 -0.35
C PRO A 275 -0.09 18.41 -0.13
N SER A 276 -1.18 17.90 -0.74
CA SER A 276 -1.54 16.48 -0.63
C SER A 276 -0.53 15.59 -1.36
N GLU A 277 -0.03 16.02 -2.51
CA GLU A 277 0.96 15.25 -3.28
C GLU A 277 2.30 15.23 -2.56
N TRP A 278 2.73 16.40 -2.05
CA TRP A 278 3.96 16.53 -1.27
C TRP A 278 3.95 15.72 0.02
N SER A 279 2.77 15.43 0.57
CA SER A 279 2.66 14.60 1.77
C SER A 279 3.02 13.13 1.55
N LEU A 280 2.98 12.65 0.30
CA LEU A 280 3.29 11.26 -0.06
C LEU A 280 4.79 10.95 0.03
N LEU A 281 5.65 11.98 -0.13
CA LEU A 281 7.12 11.86 -0.13
C LEU A 281 7.73 11.84 1.27
N LYS A 282 6.90 11.97 2.32
CA LYS A 282 7.37 11.91 3.71
C LYS A 282 7.92 10.53 4.03
N ARG A 283 9.10 10.52 4.64
CA ARG A 283 9.82 9.34 5.14
C ARG A 283 9.89 9.41 6.67
N HIS A 284 9.90 8.29 7.36
CA HIS A 284 10.26 8.21 8.78
C HIS A 284 11.64 7.59 8.91
N GLN A 285 12.45 8.03 9.88
CA GLN A 285 13.82 7.54 10.07
C GLN A 285 13.94 6.02 10.31
N SER A 286 12.84 5.34 10.66
CA SER A 286 12.83 3.87 10.77
C SER A 286 12.82 3.16 9.40
N GLU A 287 12.40 3.83 8.32
CA GLU A 287 12.40 3.25 6.98
C GLU A 287 13.84 3.11 6.49
N LYS A 288 14.31 1.86 6.37
CA LYS A 288 15.71 1.53 6.00
C LYS A 288 16.00 1.91 4.55
N ILE A 289 15.13 1.49 3.64
CA ILE A 289 15.19 1.80 2.21
C ILE A 289 13.82 2.33 1.80
N PHE A 290 13.78 3.57 1.33
CA PHE A 290 12.57 4.29 0.96
C PHE A 290 12.68 4.85 -0.46
N GLY A 291 11.76 4.45 -1.32
CA GLY A 291 11.61 5.02 -2.67
C GLY A 291 10.38 5.89 -2.82
N VAL A 292 10.41 6.76 -3.84
CA VAL A 292 9.24 7.52 -4.27
C VAL A 292 8.77 7.03 -5.64
N GLN A 293 7.52 6.60 -5.73
CA GLN A 293 6.91 6.21 -7.01
C GLN A 293 6.24 7.40 -7.69
N LEU A 294 6.62 7.67 -8.94
CA LEU A 294 6.08 8.75 -9.77
C LEU A 294 5.19 8.24 -10.90
N ALA A 295 4.14 9.00 -11.20
CA ALA A 295 3.24 8.78 -12.32
C ALA A 295 3.09 10.03 -13.20
N GLY A 296 3.26 9.83 -14.50
CA GLY A 296 3.13 10.83 -15.55
C GLY A 296 3.34 10.18 -16.91
N GLY A 297 3.29 10.97 -17.98
CA GLY A 297 3.41 10.47 -19.36
C GLY A 297 4.33 11.31 -20.26
N PHE A 298 4.97 12.33 -19.71
CA PHE A 298 5.77 13.30 -20.47
C PHE A 298 7.19 13.42 -19.89
N PRO A 299 8.25 13.34 -20.72
CA PRO A 299 9.63 13.44 -20.26
C PRO A 299 9.93 14.71 -19.47
N ASP A 300 9.44 15.87 -19.92
CA ASP A 300 9.62 17.16 -19.23
C ASP A 300 9.02 17.12 -17.81
N THR A 301 7.75 16.75 -17.67
CA THR A 301 7.10 16.70 -16.36
C THR A 301 7.72 15.66 -15.43
N MET A 302 8.07 14.48 -15.95
CA MET A 302 8.67 13.40 -15.17
C MET A 302 10.08 13.76 -14.70
N SER A 303 10.90 14.33 -15.58
CA SER A 303 12.27 14.75 -15.24
C SER A 303 12.29 15.90 -14.24
N ARG A 304 11.43 16.93 -14.39
CA ARG A 304 11.34 18.02 -13.40
C ARG A 304 10.92 17.52 -12.02
N ALA A 305 9.96 16.58 -11.97
CA ALA A 305 9.59 15.94 -10.72
C ALA A 305 10.74 15.10 -10.13
N ALA A 306 11.48 14.38 -10.96
CA ALA A 306 12.65 13.62 -10.51
C ALA A 306 13.77 14.54 -9.98
N GLN A 307 14.07 15.63 -10.68
CA GLN A 307 15.10 16.61 -10.30
C GLN A 307 14.80 17.21 -8.92
N ILE A 308 13.60 17.74 -8.71
CA ILE A 308 13.26 18.38 -7.43
C ILE A 308 13.29 17.38 -6.26
N ILE A 309 12.93 16.11 -6.51
CA ILE A 309 13.02 15.06 -5.50
C ILE A 309 14.49 14.75 -5.19
N SER A 310 15.32 14.48 -6.20
CA SER A 310 16.73 14.13 -6.00
C SER A 310 17.53 15.24 -5.32
N GLU A 311 17.17 16.51 -5.53
CA GLU A 311 17.91 17.65 -4.99
C GLU A 311 17.46 18.03 -3.56
N ASN A 312 16.23 17.67 -3.16
CA ASN A 312 15.64 18.23 -1.94
C ASN A 312 15.04 17.19 -0.98
N MET A 313 14.97 15.92 -1.35
CA MET A 313 14.32 14.89 -0.55
C MET A 313 15.31 13.78 -0.19
N ASP A 314 15.19 13.28 1.03
CA ASP A 314 15.85 12.07 1.51
C ASP A 314 15.09 10.85 0.97
N VAL A 315 15.61 10.28 -0.12
CA VAL A 315 15.08 9.12 -0.83
C VAL A 315 16.22 8.23 -1.31
N ASP A 316 16.00 6.92 -1.35
CA ASP A 316 17.02 5.95 -1.76
C ASP A 316 16.86 5.51 -3.23
N PHE A 317 15.68 5.69 -3.82
CA PHE A 317 15.41 5.47 -5.25
C PHE A 317 14.13 6.20 -5.72
N ILE A 318 13.96 6.34 -7.03
CA ILE A 318 12.71 6.77 -7.67
C ILE A 318 12.18 5.63 -8.53
N ASP A 319 10.88 5.34 -8.45
CA ASP A 319 10.20 4.31 -9.25
C ASP A 319 9.24 4.94 -10.27
N VAL A 320 9.25 4.46 -11.51
CA VAL A 320 8.31 4.88 -12.55
C VAL A 320 7.11 3.95 -12.57
N ASN A 321 5.92 4.52 -12.30
CA ASN A 321 4.67 3.78 -12.38
C ASN A 321 4.22 3.59 -13.83
N CYS A 322 4.39 2.38 -14.32
CA CYS A 322 3.83 1.86 -15.58
C CYS A 322 2.79 0.75 -15.34
N GLY A 323 2.26 0.63 -14.12
CA GLY A 323 1.38 -0.47 -13.72
C GLY A 323 0.00 -0.05 -13.21
N CYS A 324 -0.24 1.24 -13.00
CA CYS A 324 -1.52 1.74 -12.50
C CYS A 324 -2.62 1.60 -13.56
N PRO A 325 -3.73 0.92 -13.27
CA PRO A 325 -4.83 0.74 -14.22
C PRO A 325 -5.88 1.87 -14.17
N LEU A 326 -5.70 2.89 -13.31
CA LEU A 326 -6.69 3.96 -13.15
C LEU A 326 -6.82 4.78 -14.43
N GLU A 327 -8.07 4.96 -14.89
CA GLU A 327 -8.40 5.67 -16.13
C GLU A 327 -7.85 7.11 -16.11
N LEU A 328 -8.04 7.83 -15.00
CA LEU A 328 -7.56 9.22 -14.84
C LEU A 328 -6.05 9.39 -15.10
N ILE A 329 -5.26 8.34 -14.85
CA ILE A 329 -3.81 8.33 -15.09
C ILE A 329 -3.52 7.91 -16.54
N ASN A 330 -4.21 6.88 -17.02
CA ASN A 330 -4.01 6.29 -18.34
C ASN A 330 -4.47 7.22 -19.49
N GLU A 331 -5.55 7.97 -19.29
CA GLU A 331 -6.07 8.97 -20.23
C GLU A 331 -5.07 10.12 -20.44
N LYS A 332 -4.28 10.44 -19.41
CA LYS A 332 -3.19 11.42 -19.47
C LYS A 332 -1.86 10.82 -19.97
N GLY A 333 -1.88 9.59 -20.46
CA GLY A 333 -0.70 8.91 -21.01
C GLY A 333 0.25 8.28 -19.97
N GLY A 334 -0.11 8.26 -18.68
CA GLY A 334 0.68 7.59 -17.64
C GLY A 334 0.22 6.15 -17.34
N GLY A 335 0.80 5.54 -16.30
CA GLY A 335 0.42 4.18 -15.87
C GLY A 335 0.65 3.15 -16.98
N CYS A 336 -0.25 2.18 -17.13
CA CYS A 336 -0.09 1.12 -18.15
C CYS A 336 -0.04 1.67 -19.59
N THR A 337 -0.67 2.83 -19.87
CA THR A 337 -0.58 3.48 -21.20
C THR A 337 0.86 3.86 -21.54
N LEU A 338 1.66 4.31 -20.57
CA LEU A 338 3.06 4.68 -20.82
C LEU A 338 3.88 3.47 -21.29
N ALA A 339 3.73 2.32 -20.63
CA ALA A 339 4.40 1.07 -21.02
C ALA A 339 4.04 0.59 -22.44
N SER A 340 2.81 0.84 -22.89
CA SER A 340 2.38 0.52 -24.27
C SER A 340 3.00 1.45 -25.33
N ARG A 341 3.56 2.59 -24.91
CA ARG A 341 4.21 3.58 -25.78
C ARG A 341 5.72 3.56 -25.53
N SER A 342 6.37 2.46 -25.91
CA SER A 342 7.77 2.18 -25.54
C SER A 342 8.77 3.29 -25.92
N ASN A 343 8.60 3.96 -27.07
CA ASN A 343 9.38 5.17 -27.42
C ASN A 343 9.24 6.27 -26.37
N LYS A 344 8.00 6.56 -25.95
CA LYS A 344 7.74 7.61 -24.96
C LYS A 344 8.27 7.22 -23.58
N LEU A 345 8.16 5.95 -23.21
CA LEU A 345 8.76 5.44 -21.97
C LEU A 345 10.29 5.61 -21.99
N GLU A 346 10.95 5.26 -23.10
CA GLU A 346 12.39 5.45 -23.27
C GLU A 346 12.79 6.93 -23.09
N GLU A 347 12.08 7.85 -23.73
CA GLU A 347 12.30 9.29 -23.55
C GLU A 347 12.15 9.72 -22.08
N VAL A 348 11.12 9.22 -21.37
CA VAL A 348 10.89 9.51 -19.95
C VAL A 348 12.04 8.99 -19.09
N MET A 349 12.45 7.73 -19.29
CA MET A 349 13.50 7.10 -18.51
C MET A 349 14.85 7.80 -18.71
N LYS A 350 15.20 8.14 -19.96
CA LYS A 350 16.42 8.90 -20.29
C LYS A 350 16.41 10.28 -19.64
N ALA A 351 15.31 11.03 -19.78
CA ALA A 351 15.19 12.38 -19.21
C ALA A 351 15.31 12.38 -17.68
N MET A 352 14.65 11.43 -17.00
CA MET A 352 14.73 11.31 -15.54
C MET A 352 16.13 10.92 -15.09
N SER A 353 16.72 9.88 -15.69
CA SER A 353 18.05 9.40 -15.29
C SER A 353 19.12 10.49 -15.41
N ALA A 354 19.03 11.35 -16.43
CA ALA A 354 19.97 12.45 -16.65
C ALA A 354 19.95 13.53 -15.57
N VAL A 355 18.84 13.70 -14.84
CA VAL A 355 18.68 14.77 -13.85
C VAL A 355 18.81 14.30 -12.40
N MET A 356 18.72 12.99 -12.15
CA MET A 356 18.66 12.39 -10.82
C MET A 356 20.00 12.30 -10.07
N GLY A 357 21.12 12.66 -10.71
CA GLY A 357 22.43 12.73 -10.03
C GLY A 357 22.90 11.38 -9.44
N GLY A 358 22.64 10.27 -10.12
CA GLY A 358 23.08 8.94 -9.69
C GLY A 358 22.09 8.16 -8.81
N LEU A 359 21.00 8.79 -8.36
CA LEU A 359 19.94 8.10 -7.63
C LEU A 359 19.35 6.94 -8.47
N PRO A 360 19.12 5.74 -7.91
CA PRO A 360 18.53 4.63 -8.66
C PRO A 360 17.14 4.94 -9.22
N LEU A 361 16.95 4.57 -10.48
CA LEU A 361 15.67 4.64 -11.18
C LEU A 361 15.16 3.21 -11.44
N THR A 362 13.94 2.94 -11.00
CA THR A 362 13.28 1.63 -11.14
C THR A 362 12.00 1.72 -11.95
N LEU A 363 11.52 0.59 -12.46
CA LEU A 363 10.34 0.53 -13.32
C LEU A 363 9.36 -0.54 -12.83
N LYS A 364 8.11 -0.16 -12.57
CA LYS A 364 7.05 -1.10 -12.23
C LYS A 364 5.97 -1.16 -13.31
N LEU A 365 5.72 -2.32 -13.90
CA LEU A 365 4.77 -2.50 -15.01
C LEU A 365 3.80 -3.67 -14.81
N ARG A 366 2.86 -3.79 -15.75
CA ARG A 366 1.88 -4.89 -15.90
C ARG A 366 2.15 -5.68 -17.18
N THR A 367 1.47 -6.81 -17.37
CA THR A 367 1.70 -7.68 -18.56
C THR A 367 1.35 -7.02 -19.89
N GLY A 368 0.43 -6.07 -19.86
CA GLY A 368 -0.06 -5.36 -21.03
C GLY A 368 -1.35 -4.58 -20.72
N LEU A 369 -1.97 -4.02 -21.75
CA LEU A 369 -3.26 -3.32 -21.60
C LEU A 369 -4.43 -4.31 -21.53
N LYS A 370 -4.42 -5.33 -22.39
CA LYS A 370 -5.54 -6.24 -22.56
C LYS A 370 -5.26 -7.60 -21.94
N GLU A 371 -6.31 -8.27 -21.49
CA GLU A 371 -6.18 -9.68 -21.09
C GLU A 371 -5.72 -10.57 -22.26
N ASN A 372 -4.85 -11.54 -21.97
CA ASN A 372 -4.25 -12.48 -22.94
C ASN A 372 -3.48 -11.82 -24.09
N ILE A 373 -3.15 -10.53 -23.98
CA ILE A 373 -2.26 -9.82 -24.92
C ILE A 373 -1.05 -9.33 -24.15
N TYR A 374 0.02 -10.09 -24.28
CA TYR A 374 1.27 -9.91 -23.57
C TYR A 374 2.22 -9.01 -24.35
N THR A 375 2.57 -7.85 -23.79
CA THR A 375 3.48 -6.89 -24.44
C THR A 375 4.64 -6.46 -23.55
N ALA A 376 4.60 -6.80 -22.26
CA ALA A 376 5.61 -6.38 -21.29
C ALA A 376 7.04 -6.80 -21.67
N HIS A 377 7.26 -8.03 -22.15
CA HIS A 377 8.58 -8.53 -22.53
C HIS A 377 9.22 -7.66 -23.63
N GLN A 378 8.43 -7.20 -24.62
CA GLN A 378 8.90 -6.31 -25.70
C GLN A 378 9.31 -4.93 -25.14
N THR A 379 8.47 -4.37 -24.27
CA THR A 379 8.78 -3.09 -23.60
C THR A 379 10.02 -3.23 -22.73
N ILE A 380 10.16 -4.31 -21.96
CA ILE A 380 11.32 -4.59 -21.11
C ILE A 380 12.59 -4.70 -21.97
N ALA A 381 12.59 -5.55 -23.00
CA ALA A 381 13.76 -5.77 -23.85
C ALA A 381 14.28 -4.46 -24.46
N LYS A 382 13.36 -3.59 -24.91
CA LYS A 382 13.71 -2.27 -25.44
C LYS A 382 14.28 -1.32 -24.38
N ILE A 383 13.66 -1.23 -23.21
CA ILE A 383 14.14 -0.32 -22.16
C ILE A 383 15.49 -0.80 -21.63
N VAL A 384 15.68 -2.11 -21.44
CA VAL A 384 16.95 -2.70 -21.03
C VAL A 384 18.07 -2.43 -22.05
N SER A 385 17.76 -2.41 -23.35
CA SER A 385 18.77 -2.14 -24.39
C SER A 385 19.12 -0.66 -24.54
N THR A 386 18.19 0.25 -24.22
CA THR A 386 18.34 1.69 -24.51
C THR A 386 18.61 2.56 -23.28
N CYS A 387 18.02 2.23 -22.14
CA CYS A 387 18.09 3.00 -20.89
C CYS A 387 17.73 2.09 -19.69
N PRO A 388 18.61 1.13 -19.35
CA PRO A 388 18.30 0.09 -18.36
C PRO A 388 18.01 0.70 -16.97
N PRO A 389 16.84 0.43 -16.37
CA PRO A 389 16.61 0.75 -14.96
C PRO A 389 17.47 -0.15 -14.06
N GLN A 390 17.58 0.20 -12.78
CA GLN A 390 18.30 -0.63 -11.81
C GLN A 390 17.46 -1.80 -11.27
N LEU A 391 16.13 -1.73 -11.40
CA LEU A 391 15.20 -2.80 -11.01
C LEU A 391 13.94 -2.71 -11.87
N ILE A 392 13.45 -3.87 -12.32
CA ILE A 392 12.15 -4.01 -12.96
C ILE A 392 11.24 -4.84 -12.06
N THR A 393 10.03 -4.36 -11.80
CA THR A 393 8.99 -5.14 -11.11
C THR A 393 7.78 -5.37 -12.00
N LEU A 394 7.47 -6.63 -12.30
CA LEU A 394 6.26 -7.00 -13.03
C LEU A 394 5.12 -7.34 -12.07
N HIS A 395 3.95 -6.75 -12.28
CA HIS A 395 2.70 -7.31 -11.80
C HIS A 395 2.12 -8.22 -12.91
N PRO A 396 2.06 -9.56 -12.72
CA PRO A 396 1.57 -10.48 -13.74
C PRO A 396 0.03 -10.44 -13.96
N ARG A 397 -0.52 -9.24 -14.13
CA ARG A 397 -1.88 -9.01 -14.61
C ARG A 397 -1.87 -7.93 -15.69
N SER A 398 -2.82 -7.99 -16.60
CA SER A 398 -3.08 -6.90 -17.54
C SER A 398 -3.76 -5.72 -16.84
N LYS A 399 -3.82 -4.57 -17.49
CA LYS A 399 -4.60 -3.42 -17.03
C LYS A 399 -6.08 -3.78 -16.89
N GLU A 400 -6.66 -4.46 -17.89
CA GLU A 400 -8.07 -4.89 -17.92
C GLU A 400 -8.42 -5.88 -16.82
N GLN A 401 -7.53 -6.83 -16.53
CA GLN A 401 -7.72 -7.80 -15.45
C GLN A 401 -7.82 -7.14 -14.08
N ARG A 402 -7.27 -5.92 -13.91
CA ARG A 402 -7.21 -5.20 -12.64
C ARG A 402 -6.80 -6.10 -11.48
N TYR A 403 -7.76 -6.63 -10.73
CA TYR A 403 -7.55 -7.61 -9.66
C TYR A 403 -8.55 -8.78 -9.68
N THR A 404 -9.32 -8.95 -10.77
CA THR A 404 -10.46 -9.87 -10.84
C THR A 404 -10.10 -11.31 -11.20
N LYS A 405 -8.83 -11.53 -11.55
CA LYS A 405 -8.29 -12.83 -11.93
C LYS A 405 -6.97 -13.05 -11.22
N LEU A 406 -6.54 -14.31 -11.12
CA LEU A 406 -5.23 -14.63 -10.58
C LEU A 406 -4.12 -14.02 -11.45
N ALA A 407 -3.01 -13.70 -10.82
CA ALA A 407 -1.82 -13.27 -11.54
C ALA A 407 -1.22 -14.45 -12.33
N ASP A 408 -0.90 -14.21 -13.59
CA ASP A 408 -0.28 -15.18 -14.47
C ASP A 408 1.25 -15.19 -14.29
N TRP A 409 1.69 -16.01 -13.35
CA TRP A 409 3.09 -16.12 -13.00
C TRP A 409 3.94 -16.78 -14.09
N GLU A 410 3.37 -17.57 -15.00
CA GLU A 410 4.16 -18.24 -16.04
C GLU A 410 4.82 -17.23 -16.99
N TYR A 411 4.09 -16.19 -17.33
CA TYR A 411 4.60 -15.09 -18.15
C TYR A 411 5.78 -14.31 -17.51
N THR A 412 6.06 -14.51 -16.21
CA THR A 412 7.26 -13.92 -15.58
C THR A 412 8.55 -14.49 -16.15
N ARG A 413 8.56 -15.74 -16.67
CA ARG A 413 9.75 -16.35 -17.29
C ARG A 413 10.21 -15.56 -18.52
N GLU A 414 9.28 -15.25 -19.42
CA GLU A 414 9.55 -14.49 -20.63
C GLU A 414 10.01 -13.06 -20.32
N CYS A 415 9.38 -12.42 -19.33
CA CYS A 415 9.78 -11.08 -18.90
C CYS A 415 11.15 -11.06 -18.20
N SER A 416 11.49 -12.11 -17.43
CA SER A 416 12.80 -12.26 -16.80
C SER A 416 13.91 -12.43 -17.83
N LEU A 417 13.68 -13.24 -18.88
CA LEU A 417 14.61 -13.37 -20.00
C LEU A 417 14.84 -12.02 -20.70
N ALA A 418 13.77 -11.26 -20.95
CA ALA A 418 13.89 -9.91 -21.51
C ALA A 418 14.64 -8.94 -20.57
N ALA A 419 14.59 -9.19 -19.25
CA ALA A 419 15.24 -8.41 -18.21
C ALA A 419 16.66 -8.88 -17.84
N ALA A 420 17.26 -9.86 -18.53
CA ALA A 420 18.45 -10.60 -18.07
C ALA A 420 19.65 -9.79 -17.54
N LYS A 421 19.78 -8.49 -17.87
CA LYS A 421 20.85 -7.59 -17.40
C LYS A 421 20.45 -6.72 -16.19
N VAL A 422 19.22 -6.84 -15.71
CA VAL A 422 18.60 -6.00 -14.67
C VAL A 422 17.89 -6.92 -13.68
N PRO A 423 18.03 -6.69 -12.36
CA PRO A 423 17.23 -7.38 -11.36
C PRO A 423 15.73 -7.35 -11.70
N PHE A 424 15.09 -8.50 -11.67
CA PHE A 424 13.70 -8.68 -12.07
C PHE A 424 12.87 -9.25 -10.92
N TRP A 425 11.94 -8.46 -10.42
CA TRP A 425 11.05 -8.80 -9.32
C TRP A 425 9.61 -8.97 -9.81
N ALA A 426 8.81 -9.70 -9.05
CA ALA A 426 7.39 -9.90 -9.33
C ALA A 426 6.49 -9.44 -8.17
N CYS A 427 5.25 -9.06 -8.49
CA CYS A 427 4.27 -8.53 -7.54
C CYS A 427 2.87 -9.05 -7.86
N GLY A 428 2.39 -10.10 -7.19
CA GLY A 428 1.01 -10.55 -7.37
C GLY A 428 0.60 -11.68 -6.44
N ASP A 429 -0.50 -11.53 -5.72
CA ASP A 429 -1.20 -12.67 -5.07
C ASP A 429 -0.40 -13.45 -4.02
N ILE A 430 0.51 -12.76 -3.35
CA ILE A 430 1.21 -13.28 -2.18
C ILE A 430 0.39 -12.96 -0.94
N LEU A 431 -0.09 -14.00 -0.24
CA LEU A 431 -0.78 -13.89 1.04
C LEU A 431 -0.12 -14.76 2.12
N SER A 432 0.99 -15.43 1.87
CA SER A 432 1.70 -16.23 2.89
C SER A 432 3.19 -16.33 2.59
N TYR A 433 3.99 -16.75 3.58
CA TYR A 433 5.39 -17.08 3.33
C TYR A 433 5.52 -18.29 2.38
N HIS A 434 4.58 -19.24 2.43
CA HIS A 434 4.49 -20.34 1.46
C HIS A 434 4.38 -19.81 0.03
N ASP A 435 3.44 -18.87 -0.23
CA ASP A 435 3.34 -18.22 -1.54
C ASP A 435 4.65 -17.53 -1.92
N TYR A 436 5.27 -16.82 -0.99
CA TYR A 436 6.50 -16.07 -1.24
C TYR A 436 7.65 -16.97 -1.71
N TYR A 437 7.97 -18.04 -0.95
CA TYR A 437 9.07 -18.94 -1.28
C TYR A 437 8.75 -19.84 -2.47
N LYS A 438 7.52 -20.34 -2.58
CA LYS A 438 7.08 -21.11 -3.74
C LYS A 438 7.31 -20.33 -5.04
N ARG A 439 6.99 -19.03 -5.08
CA ARG A 439 7.21 -18.21 -6.27
C ARG A 439 8.68 -17.92 -6.55
N LEU A 440 9.51 -17.77 -5.52
CA LEU A 440 10.96 -17.62 -5.68
C LEU A 440 11.61 -18.91 -6.21
N GLU A 441 11.10 -20.08 -5.82
CA GLU A 441 11.62 -21.39 -6.25
C GLU A 441 11.15 -21.76 -7.67
N GLU A 442 9.88 -21.47 -7.99
CA GLU A 442 9.29 -21.86 -9.27
C GLU A 442 9.72 -20.98 -10.46
N TYR A 443 10.00 -19.69 -10.23
CA TYR A 443 10.18 -18.69 -11.28
C TYR A 443 11.54 -18.01 -11.23
N PRO A 444 12.11 -17.62 -12.39
CA PRO A 444 13.43 -16.98 -12.45
C PRO A 444 13.35 -15.49 -12.06
N ILE A 445 13.05 -15.21 -10.80
CA ILE A 445 12.90 -13.85 -10.26
C ILE A 445 13.89 -13.61 -9.13
N ASN A 446 14.36 -12.37 -8.97
CA ASN A 446 15.33 -12.00 -7.93
C ASN A 446 14.67 -11.56 -6.60
N GLY A 447 13.34 -11.42 -6.59
CA GLY A 447 12.61 -10.98 -5.42
C GLY A 447 11.11 -10.84 -5.69
N VAL A 448 10.37 -10.70 -4.60
CA VAL A 448 8.91 -10.59 -4.61
C VAL A 448 8.49 -9.37 -3.81
N MET A 449 7.70 -8.50 -4.44
CA MET A 449 7.09 -7.32 -3.83
C MET A 449 5.67 -7.65 -3.34
N ILE A 450 5.37 -7.29 -2.09
CA ILE A 450 4.13 -7.64 -1.40
C ILE A 450 3.18 -6.44 -1.40
N ALA A 451 1.98 -6.64 -1.95
CA ALA A 451 0.96 -5.61 -2.07
C ALA A 451 -0.23 -5.87 -1.12
N ARG A 452 -1.33 -6.42 -1.66
CA ARG A 452 -2.57 -6.66 -0.91
C ARG A 452 -2.41 -7.61 0.28
N GLY A 453 -1.50 -8.57 0.21
CA GLY A 453 -1.20 -9.46 1.33
C GLY A 453 -0.79 -8.69 2.59
N ALA A 454 0.04 -7.64 2.45
CA ALA A 454 0.43 -6.79 3.56
C ALA A 454 -0.75 -5.98 4.12
N LEU A 455 -1.71 -5.56 3.29
CA LEU A 455 -2.91 -4.86 3.75
C LEU A 455 -3.85 -5.77 4.55
N ILE A 456 -3.95 -7.04 4.14
CA ILE A 456 -4.76 -8.05 4.83
C ILE A 456 -4.08 -8.43 6.15
N LYS A 457 -2.77 -8.68 6.12
CA LYS A 457 -1.97 -9.00 7.29
C LYS A 457 -0.56 -8.39 7.23
N PRO A 458 -0.32 -7.25 7.89
CA PRO A 458 0.99 -6.59 7.88
C PRO A 458 2.14 -7.46 8.40
N TRP A 459 1.85 -8.45 9.25
CA TRP A 459 2.83 -9.40 9.79
C TRP A 459 3.27 -10.47 8.78
N ILE A 460 2.79 -10.44 7.52
CA ILE A 460 3.32 -11.29 6.44
C ILE A 460 4.85 -11.14 6.28
N PHE A 461 5.39 -9.96 6.57
CA PHE A 461 6.84 -9.74 6.56
C PHE A 461 7.55 -10.53 7.67
N THR A 462 6.94 -10.64 8.86
CA THR A 462 7.43 -11.47 9.95
C THR A 462 7.36 -12.95 9.58
N GLU A 463 6.24 -13.40 9.02
CA GLU A 463 6.07 -14.77 8.54
C GLU A 463 7.12 -15.15 7.49
N ILE A 464 7.44 -14.26 6.55
CA ILE A 464 8.48 -14.49 5.53
C ILE A 464 9.85 -14.59 6.18
N LYS A 465 10.18 -13.66 7.09
CA LYS A 465 11.46 -13.67 7.77
C LYS A 465 11.66 -14.92 8.64
N GLU A 466 10.61 -15.35 9.32
CA GLU A 466 10.64 -16.52 10.22
C GLU A 466 10.32 -17.85 9.53
N ARG A 467 9.89 -17.80 8.26
CA ARG A 467 9.43 -18.97 7.48
C ARG A 467 8.40 -19.82 8.20
N ARG A 468 7.40 -19.19 8.81
CA ARG A 468 6.33 -19.88 9.52
C ARG A 468 5.01 -19.12 9.46
N ASP A 469 3.92 -19.87 9.61
CA ASP A 469 2.59 -19.29 9.76
C ASP A 469 2.45 -18.64 11.15
N TRP A 470 1.78 -17.49 11.20
CA TRP A 470 1.48 -16.76 12.44
C TRP A 470 -0.02 -16.81 12.73
N ASP A 471 -0.44 -17.69 13.64
CA ASP A 471 -1.81 -17.69 14.16
C ASP A 471 -1.97 -16.73 15.35
N ILE A 472 -1.84 -15.43 15.09
CA ILE A 472 -1.95 -14.43 16.15
C ILE A 472 -3.39 -14.23 16.64
N SER A 473 -3.51 -13.93 17.93
CA SER A 473 -4.78 -13.65 18.59
C SER A 473 -5.40 -12.33 18.09
N ALA A 474 -6.71 -12.17 18.32
CA ALA A 474 -7.38 -10.90 18.04
C ALA A 474 -6.80 -9.72 18.85
N ARG A 475 -6.26 -9.97 20.04
CA ARG A 475 -5.61 -8.94 20.86
C ARG A 475 -4.32 -8.43 20.21
N GLU A 476 -3.45 -9.33 19.76
CA GLU A 476 -2.21 -8.96 19.05
C GLU A 476 -2.53 -8.21 17.74
N ARG A 477 -3.58 -8.63 17.01
CA ARG A 477 -4.06 -7.88 15.83
C ARG A 477 -4.55 -6.48 16.20
N LEU A 478 -5.28 -6.35 17.31
CA LEU A 478 -5.76 -5.07 17.83
C LEU A 478 -4.61 -4.15 18.27
N GLU A 479 -3.51 -4.71 18.78
CA GLU A 479 -2.28 -3.96 19.09
C GLU A 479 -1.63 -3.37 17.83
N PHE A 480 -1.68 -4.07 16.69
CA PHE A 480 -1.24 -3.49 15.41
C PHE A 480 -2.12 -2.32 14.96
N VAL A 481 -3.43 -2.39 15.21
CA VAL A 481 -4.35 -1.25 15.00
C VAL A 481 -3.96 -0.07 15.89
N GLN A 482 -3.67 -0.32 17.17
CA GLN A 482 -3.21 0.72 18.09
C GLN A 482 -1.89 1.37 17.62
N ARG A 483 -0.95 0.58 17.12
CA ARG A 483 0.33 1.08 16.59
C ARG A 483 0.13 1.95 15.35
N PHE A 484 -0.74 1.53 14.43
CA PHE A 484 -1.13 2.37 13.29
C PHE A 484 -1.72 3.70 13.76
N VAL A 485 -2.63 3.66 14.76
CA VAL A 485 -3.21 4.89 15.33
C VAL A 485 -2.13 5.78 15.90
N ASN A 486 -1.23 5.26 16.74
CA ASN A 486 -0.12 6.01 17.32
C ASN A 486 0.75 6.70 16.26
N TYR A 487 1.11 5.97 15.20
CA TYR A 487 1.87 6.54 14.08
C TYR A 487 1.05 7.55 13.27
N GLY A 488 -0.26 7.34 13.15
CA GLY A 488 -1.19 8.30 12.56
C GLY A 488 -1.26 9.61 13.34
N LEU A 489 -1.34 9.55 14.67
CA LEU A 489 -1.35 10.75 15.52
C LEU A 489 -0.03 11.52 15.41
N ASP A 490 1.11 10.83 15.43
CA ASP A 490 2.43 11.46 15.25
C ASP A 490 2.58 12.11 13.86
N HIS A 491 1.93 11.56 12.84
CA HIS A 491 2.04 12.02 11.46
C HIS A 491 1.02 13.10 11.06
N TRP A 492 -0.25 12.96 11.46
CA TRP A 492 -1.35 13.85 11.07
C TRP A 492 -1.81 14.79 12.19
N GLY A 493 -1.53 14.45 13.45
CA GLY A 493 -1.83 15.25 14.61
C GLY A 493 -2.69 14.56 15.65
N SER A 494 -2.66 15.10 16.87
CA SER A 494 -3.45 14.63 18.01
C SER A 494 -4.60 15.57 18.38
N ASP A 495 -4.83 16.63 17.59
CA ASP A 495 -6.03 17.46 17.66
C ASP A 495 -7.20 16.78 16.92
N ASP A 496 -8.40 17.35 16.97
CA ASP A 496 -9.59 16.78 16.32
C ASP A 496 -9.38 16.54 14.81
N ALA A 497 -8.63 17.42 14.15
CA ALA A 497 -8.32 17.28 12.74
C ALA A 497 -7.42 16.06 12.46
N GLY A 498 -6.36 15.88 13.26
CA GLY A 498 -5.44 14.76 13.14
C GLY A 498 -6.08 13.42 13.53
N ILE A 499 -6.94 13.42 14.55
CA ILE A 499 -7.74 12.25 14.96
C ILE A 499 -8.62 11.77 13.81
N GLU A 500 -9.41 12.65 13.21
CA GLU A 500 -10.34 12.27 12.13
C GLU A 500 -9.61 11.89 10.83
N LYS A 501 -8.43 12.49 10.60
CA LYS A 501 -7.56 12.08 9.50
C LYS A 501 -7.00 10.67 9.73
N THR A 502 -6.53 10.39 10.95
CA THR A 502 -6.07 9.05 11.37
C THR A 502 -7.19 8.02 11.21
N ARG A 503 -8.39 8.33 11.70
CA ARG A 503 -9.58 7.49 11.56
C ARG A 503 -9.88 7.15 10.11
N SER A 504 -9.89 8.17 9.24
CA SER A 504 -10.20 7.99 7.83
C SER A 504 -9.27 6.99 7.14
N PHE A 505 -7.96 7.05 7.41
CA PHE A 505 -7.01 6.10 6.83
C PHE A 505 -7.02 4.73 7.53
N LEU A 506 -7.30 4.70 8.84
CA LEU A 506 -7.49 3.44 9.57
C LEU A 506 -8.66 2.65 8.98
N LEU A 507 -9.82 3.29 8.75
CA LEU A 507 -11.00 2.63 8.21
C LEU A 507 -10.76 2.07 6.79
N GLU A 508 -9.99 2.79 5.97
CA GLU A 508 -9.58 2.27 4.65
C GLU A 508 -8.68 1.02 4.79
N TRP A 509 -7.77 0.98 5.77
CA TRP A 509 -6.98 -0.22 6.04
C TRP A 509 -7.81 -1.37 6.62
N LEU A 510 -8.73 -1.11 7.56
CA LEU A 510 -9.62 -2.14 8.11
C LEU A 510 -10.50 -2.80 7.03
N SER A 511 -10.84 -2.07 5.97
CA SER A 511 -11.51 -2.61 4.77
C SER A 511 -10.70 -3.64 3.97
N PHE A 512 -9.42 -3.83 4.31
CA PHE A 512 -8.60 -4.96 3.85
C PHE A 512 -8.34 -5.98 4.96
N ALA A 513 -8.03 -5.50 6.17
CA ALA A 513 -7.64 -6.35 7.29
C ALA A 513 -8.73 -7.37 7.68
N TYR A 514 -10.02 -7.04 7.51
CA TYR A 514 -11.13 -7.95 7.84
C TYR A 514 -11.12 -9.26 7.04
N ARG A 515 -10.39 -9.30 5.91
CA ARG A 515 -10.29 -10.48 5.03
C ARG A 515 -9.35 -11.55 5.58
N TYR A 516 -8.57 -11.22 6.61
CA TYR A 516 -7.68 -12.18 7.25
C TYR A 516 -8.53 -13.21 7.99
N ILE A 517 -8.34 -14.48 7.64
CA ILE A 517 -8.92 -15.60 8.38
C ILE A 517 -7.82 -16.12 9.31
N PRO A 518 -8.06 -16.20 10.63
CA PRO A 518 -7.08 -16.79 11.55
C PRO A 518 -6.64 -18.17 11.10
N VAL A 519 -5.33 -18.43 11.13
CA VAL A 519 -4.76 -19.70 10.66
C VAL A 519 -5.37 -20.89 11.42
N GLY A 520 -5.60 -20.75 12.73
CA GLY A 520 -6.21 -21.79 13.55
C GLY A 520 -7.66 -22.14 13.18
N LEU A 521 -8.33 -21.29 12.38
CA LEU A 521 -9.70 -21.51 11.89
C LEU A 521 -9.74 -22.25 10.55
N LEU A 522 -8.63 -22.33 9.81
CA LEU A 522 -8.59 -22.96 8.49
C LEU A 522 -8.45 -24.48 8.60
N GLU A 523 -9.14 -25.22 7.72
CA GLU A 523 -8.89 -26.66 7.51
C GLU A 523 -7.67 -26.87 6.60
N VAL A 524 -7.41 -25.95 5.67
CA VAL A 524 -6.28 -26.00 4.73
C VAL A 524 -5.53 -24.69 4.78
N ILE A 525 -4.22 -24.77 4.96
CA ILE A 525 -3.30 -23.63 4.95
C ILE A 525 -2.41 -23.67 3.69
N PRO A 526 -1.98 -22.52 3.17
CA PRO A 526 -2.38 -21.15 3.55
C PRO A 526 -3.71 -20.71 2.93
N GLN A 527 -4.33 -19.67 3.50
CA GLN A 527 -5.43 -18.93 2.85
C GLN A 527 -4.94 -18.36 1.51
N ARG A 528 -5.71 -18.55 0.43
CA ARG A 528 -5.44 -17.90 -0.85
C ARG A 528 -6.09 -16.53 -0.93
N ILE A 529 -5.45 -15.61 -1.67
CA ILE A 529 -5.89 -14.21 -1.74
C ILE A 529 -7.29 -13.99 -2.31
N ASN A 530 -7.77 -14.93 -3.12
CA ASN A 530 -9.08 -14.89 -3.77
C ASN A 530 -10.15 -15.73 -3.05
N GLU A 531 -9.76 -16.45 -1.99
CA GLU A 531 -10.71 -17.21 -1.19
C GLU A 531 -11.55 -16.27 -0.32
N ARG A 532 -12.85 -16.56 -0.26
CA ARG A 532 -13.80 -15.87 0.62
C ARG A 532 -14.25 -16.79 1.72
N PRO A 533 -14.21 -16.33 2.98
CA PRO A 533 -14.76 -17.15 4.05
C PRO A 533 -16.28 -17.28 3.87
N PRO A 534 -16.86 -18.47 4.08
CA PRO A 534 -18.28 -18.56 4.43
C PRO A 534 -18.55 -17.76 5.71
N ALA A 535 -19.82 -17.52 6.05
CA ALA A 535 -20.16 -16.89 7.33
C ALA A 535 -19.58 -17.73 8.49
N PHE A 536 -18.70 -17.11 9.28
CA PHE A 536 -18.00 -17.77 10.38
C PHE A 536 -17.95 -16.87 11.63
N ARG A 537 -17.74 -17.49 12.78
CA ARG A 537 -17.45 -16.82 14.05
C ARG A 537 -15.99 -17.02 14.41
N GLY A 538 -15.39 -16.00 15.02
CA GLY A 538 -14.05 -16.08 15.56
C GLY A 538 -13.95 -16.96 16.81
N ARG A 539 -12.74 -17.16 17.33
CA ARG A 539 -12.49 -17.83 18.63
C ARG A 539 -13.14 -17.08 19.81
N ASN A 540 -13.39 -15.78 19.65
CA ASN A 540 -14.06 -14.93 20.62
C ASN A 540 -14.78 -13.76 19.91
N GLU A 541 -15.48 -12.92 20.67
CA GLU A 541 -16.23 -11.77 20.15
C GLU A 541 -15.32 -10.75 19.44
N LEU A 542 -14.14 -10.46 20.00
CA LEU A 542 -13.20 -9.52 19.37
C LEU A 542 -12.71 -10.06 18.02
N GLU A 543 -12.40 -11.35 17.94
CA GLU A 543 -12.00 -11.97 16.67
C GLU A 543 -13.11 -11.93 15.62
N THR A 544 -14.35 -12.14 16.06
CA THR A 544 -15.54 -12.03 15.21
C THR A 544 -15.72 -10.59 14.72
N LEU A 545 -15.57 -9.60 15.61
CA LEU A 545 -15.64 -8.17 15.28
C LEU A 545 -14.56 -7.77 14.26
N MET A 546 -13.32 -8.23 14.46
CA MET A 546 -12.20 -7.93 13.56
C MET A 546 -12.32 -8.61 12.19
N SER A 547 -13.13 -9.66 12.08
CA SER A 547 -13.40 -10.37 10.82
C SER A 547 -14.71 -9.93 10.17
N SER A 548 -15.45 -9.01 10.81
CA SER A 548 -16.71 -8.49 10.29
C SER A 548 -16.48 -7.74 9.00
N ASP A 549 -17.29 -8.06 8.00
CA ASP A 549 -17.34 -7.32 6.75
C ASP A 549 -18.15 -6.01 6.88
N HIS A 550 -18.87 -5.78 7.98
CA HIS A 550 -19.72 -4.59 8.14
C HIS A 550 -18.89 -3.35 8.51
N SER A 551 -19.02 -2.28 7.73
CA SER A 551 -18.20 -1.09 7.95
C SER A 551 -18.49 -0.34 9.26
N GLN A 552 -19.68 -0.53 9.86
CA GLN A 552 -19.99 -0.05 11.21
C GLN A 552 -19.10 -0.69 12.28
N ASP A 553 -18.73 -1.96 12.12
CA ASP A 553 -17.86 -2.64 13.07
C ASP A 553 -16.43 -2.12 12.99
N TRP A 554 -15.97 -1.72 11.79
CA TRP A 554 -14.69 -1.02 11.64
C TRP A 554 -14.71 0.35 12.31
N VAL A 555 -15.85 1.05 12.23
CA VAL A 555 -16.05 2.30 13.00
C VAL A 555 -15.93 2.01 14.49
N LYS A 556 -16.63 1.01 15.03
CA LYS A 556 -16.51 0.61 16.45
C LYS A 556 -15.06 0.31 16.85
N ILE A 557 -14.30 -0.44 16.04
CA ILE A 557 -12.88 -0.71 16.28
C ILE A 557 -12.09 0.61 16.33
N SER A 558 -12.34 1.54 15.41
CA SER A 558 -11.66 2.85 15.42
C SER A 558 -11.99 3.68 16.66
N GLU A 559 -13.22 3.59 17.18
CA GLU A 559 -13.66 4.30 18.39
C GLU A 559 -12.93 3.85 19.66
N MET A 560 -12.45 2.60 19.69
CA MET A 560 -11.66 2.08 20.82
C MET A 560 -10.38 2.90 21.07
N PHE A 561 -9.85 3.58 20.05
CA PHE A 561 -8.60 4.33 20.13
C PHE A 561 -8.74 5.83 19.88
N LEU A 562 -9.72 6.23 19.07
CA LEU A 562 -9.89 7.60 18.58
C LEU A 562 -11.14 8.28 19.18
N GLY A 563 -11.83 7.60 20.09
CA GLY A 563 -13.11 8.04 20.67
C GLY A 563 -14.27 7.94 19.70
N LYS A 564 -15.46 8.32 20.18
CA LYS A 564 -16.69 8.30 19.39
C LYS A 564 -16.60 9.17 18.14
N VAL A 565 -17.20 8.70 17.06
CA VAL A 565 -17.36 9.53 15.86
C VAL A 565 -18.39 10.64 16.11
N PRO A 566 -18.25 11.82 15.47
CA PRO A 566 -19.24 12.88 15.58
C PRO A 566 -20.55 12.50 14.87
N ASP A 567 -21.66 13.11 15.28
CA ASP A 567 -22.97 12.89 14.65
C ASP A 567 -22.95 13.18 13.16
N GLY A 568 -23.61 12.35 12.35
CA GLY A 568 -23.58 12.46 10.89
C GLY A 568 -22.23 12.10 10.26
N PHE A 569 -21.32 11.48 11.01
CA PHE A 569 -20.15 10.83 10.43
C PHE A 569 -20.58 9.77 9.42
N LEU A 570 -19.94 9.79 8.25
CA LEU A 570 -20.18 8.83 7.17
C LEU A 570 -18.86 8.25 6.70
N PHE A 571 -18.77 6.93 6.78
CA PHE A 571 -17.73 6.16 6.11
C PHE A 571 -18.35 5.22 5.09
N MET A 572 -17.79 5.27 3.89
CA MET A 572 -18.05 4.31 2.83
C MET A 572 -16.68 3.79 2.39
N PRO A 573 -16.40 2.48 2.36
CA PRO A 573 -15.08 2.00 1.94
C PRO A 573 -14.79 2.36 0.48
N LYS A 574 -13.51 2.64 0.16
CA LYS A 574 -13.11 3.01 -1.20
C LYS A 574 -13.17 1.84 -2.18
N HIS A 575 -12.84 0.66 -1.68
CA HIS A 575 -13.02 -0.61 -2.35
C HIS A 575 -14.42 -1.08 -1.98
N ASN A 576 -15.23 -1.62 -2.91
CA ASN A 576 -16.46 -2.30 -2.47
C ASN A 576 -16.03 -3.61 -1.81
N ALA A 577 -15.47 -3.52 -0.59
CA ALA A 577 -15.62 -4.59 0.36
C ALA A 577 -17.10 -4.95 0.30
N ASN A 578 -17.42 -6.24 0.20
CA ASN A 578 -18.78 -6.76 0.26
C ASN A 578 -19.42 -6.52 1.65
N ALA A 579 -19.11 -5.39 2.29
CA ALA A 579 -19.66 -4.88 3.51
C ALA A 579 -21.16 -4.68 3.31
N TYR A 580 -21.93 -5.62 3.81
CA TYR A 580 -23.36 -5.46 3.96
C TYR A 580 -23.59 -4.24 4.87
N GLY A 581 -24.17 -3.17 4.30
CA GLY A 581 -24.27 -1.85 4.95
C GLY A 581 -23.31 -0.79 4.38
N ALA A 582 -23.26 -0.62 3.05
CA ALA A 582 -22.35 0.30 2.35
C ALA A 582 -22.57 1.80 2.65
N ASP A 583 -23.63 2.15 3.39
CA ASP A 583 -23.91 3.51 3.87
C ASP A 583 -24.01 3.44 5.41
N CYS A 584 -22.99 3.92 6.12
CA CYS A 584 -23.02 4.09 7.57
C CYS A 584 -23.27 5.54 7.92
N THR A 585 -24.53 5.93 8.06
CA THR A 585 -24.93 7.16 8.74
C THR A 585 -25.21 6.83 10.20
N VAL A 586 -24.46 7.42 11.13
CA VAL A 586 -24.82 7.39 12.54
C VAL A 586 -25.87 8.48 12.75
N GLU A 587 -27.14 8.09 12.88
CA GLU A 587 -28.22 8.94 13.40
C GLU A 587 -28.10 8.93 14.94
N GLY A 588 -28.19 10.12 15.53
CA GLY A 588 -27.89 10.37 16.96
C GLY A 588 -28.90 9.77 17.92
#